data_AF-A0A151A7M9-F1
#
_entry.id   AF-A0A151A7M9-F1
#
_cell.length_a   1.000
_cell.length_b   1.000
_cell.length_c   1.000
_cell.angle_alpha   90.00
_cell.angle_beta   90.00
_cell.angle_gamma   90.00
#
_symmetry.space_group_name_H-M   'P 1'
#
loop_
_entity.id
_entity.type
_entity.pdbx_description
1 polymer ?
#
loop_
_entity_poly.entity_id
_entity_poly.type
_entity_poly.pdbx_seq_one_letter_code
_entity_poly.pdbx_strand_id
1 'polypeptide(L)'
;MEMTLDEMGLDLNCNLDTAVDNLFGAGLLDRYEPNGPDWYIIRERDGEFVMGEKKFPAAVHGECGRALEYIRSMDPSDEDGKMAVADGGDPYVTNEDSETLREELARKLGFEPGELENYLRVGTPQNRREKLERLVKVIRDSETFEMPDSFDEIRLIPKGYRYHRAESVLSTA
;
A
#
# COMPACT_ATOMS: atom_id res chain seq x y z
N MET A 1 22.91 28.29 40.16
CA MET A 1 22.87 28.96 38.85
C MET A 1 22.54 27.86 37.87
N GLU A 2 21.28 27.76 37.47
CA GLU A 2 20.84 26.77 36.48
C GLU A 2 21.26 27.30 35.11
N MET A 3 22.07 26.51 34.39
CA MET A 3 22.41 26.78 32.99
C MET A 3 21.35 26.15 32.09
N THR A 4 20.99 26.85 31.03
CA THR A 4 20.06 26.33 30.03
C THR A 4 20.76 25.30 29.13
N LEU A 5 19.98 24.41 28.50
CA LEU A 5 20.53 23.34 27.63
C LEU A 5 21.32 23.89 26.44
N ASP A 6 20.91 25.05 25.91
CA ASP A 6 21.61 25.78 24.86
C ASP A 6 23.00 26.28 25.32
N GLU A 7 23.10 26.78 26.55
CA GLU A 7 24.38 27.22 27.14
C GLU A 7 25.35 26.06 27.37
N MET A 8 24.84 24.82 27.45
CA MET A 8 25.63 23.60 27.55
C MET A 8 26.03 23.02 26.18
N GLY A 9 25.59 23.62 25.07
CA GLY A 9 25.84 23.12 23.71
C GLY A 9 25.18 21.76 23.43
N LEU A 10 24.11 21.44 24.15
CA LEU A 10 23.38 20.19 24.02
C LEU A 10 22.19 20.40 23.09
N ASP A 11 22.32 19.90 21.86
CA ASP A 11 21.23 19.93 20.88
C ASP A 11 20.24 18.79 21.19
N LEU A 12 19.00 19.14 21.58
CA LEU A 12 17.94 18.17 21.80
C LEU A 12 17.41 17.71 20.45
N ASN A 13 18.09 16.71 19.88
CA ASN A 13 17.62 16.00 18.70
C ASN A 13 16.51 15.01 19.11
N CYS A 14 15.44 15.52 19.72
CA CYS A 14 14.30 14.72 20.11
C CYS A 14 13.37 14.55 18.90
N ASN A 15 13.24 13.31 18.42
CA ASN A 15 12.17 12.99 17.48
C ASN A 15 10.81 13.25 18.15
N LEU A 16 9.79 13.52 17.33
CA LEU A 16 8.45 13.86 17.81
C LEU A 16 7.92 12.81 18.80
N ASP A 17 8.16 11.53 18.53
CA ASP A 17 7.76 10.42 19.39
C ASP A 17 8.35 10.54 20.80
N THR A 18 9.64 10.81 20.91
CA THR A 18 10.33 11.01 22.20
C THR A 18 9.77 12.22 22.95
N ALA A 19 9.48 13.31 22.23
CA ALA A 19 8.88 14.50 22.85
C ALA A 19 7.47 14.22 23.39
N VAL A 20 6.64 13.52 22.61
CA VAL A 20 5.27 13.15 23.01
C VAL A 20 5.28 12.15 24.18
N ASP A 21 6.16 11.14 24.13
CA ASP A 21 6.30 10.14 25.20
C ASP A 21 6.77 10.78 26.51
N ASN A 22 7.70 11.74 26.45
CA ASN A 22 8.15 12.47 27.63
C ASN A 22 7.03 13.32 28.24
N LEU A 23 6.24 14.01 27.40
CA LEU A 23 5.10 14.80 27.87
C LEU A 23 3.98 13.93 28.46
N PHE A 24 3.74 12.75 27.88
CA PHE A 24 2.81 11.76 28.42
C PHE A 24 3.32 11.17 29.74
N GLY A 25 4.59 10.76 29.81
CA GLY A 25 5.22 10.22 31.01
C GLY A 25 5.31 11.22 32.17
N ALA A 26 5.44 12.51 31.85
CA ALA A 26 5.37 13.60 32.83
C ALA A 26 3.94 13.93 33.29
N GLY A 27 2.91 13.28 32.74
CA GLY A 27 1.50 13.53 33.06
C GLY A 27 0.98 14.88 32.55
N LEU A 28 1.65 15.48 31.55
CA LEU A 28 1.24 16.74 30.93
C LEU A 28 0.26 16.53 29.76
N LEU A 29 0.32 15.34 29.16
CA LEU A 29 -0.64 14.87 28.15
C LEU A 29 -1.38 13.66 28.68
N ASP A 30 -2.68 13.63 28.42
CA ASP A 30 -3.46 12.41 28.43
C ASP A 30 -3.58 11.90 26.99
N ARG A 31 -3.66 10.58 26.84
CA ARG A 31 -3.93 9.94 25.56
C ARG A 31 -5.24 9.19 25.64
N TYR A 32 -6.02 9.25 24.57
CA TYR A 32 -7.19 8.41 24.42
C TYR A 32 -7.23 7.85 23.01
N GLU A 33 -7.83 6.68 22.90
CA GLU A 33 -8.13 6.11 21.61
C GLU A 33 -9.48 6.67 21.16
N PRO A 34 -9.58 7.36 20.01
CA PRO A 34 -10.86 7.90 19.55
C PRO A 34 -11.88 6.76 19.35
N ASN A 35 -13.19 7.04 19.35
CA ASN A 35 -14.14 6.02 18.92
C ASN A 35 -13.98 5.75 17.41
N GLY A 36 -13.99 4.49 16.99
CA GLY A 36 -13.80 4.13 15.58
C GLY A 36 -13.10 2.78 15.39
N PRO A 37 -12.92 2.33 14.13
CA PRO A 37 -12.29 1.06 13.82
C PRO A 37 -10.80 1.09 14.18
N ASP A 38 -10.24 -0.05 14.57
CA ASP A 38 -8.81 -0.19 14.92
C ASP A 38 -7.88 0.13 13.73
N TRP A 39 -8.41 0.02 12.51
CA TRP A 39 -7.70 0.29 11.27
C TRP A 39 -8.56 1.10 10.31
N TYR A 40 -7.94 2.11 9.69
CA TYR A 40 -8.47 2.79 8.51
C TYR A 40 -7.91 2.12 7.26
N ILE A 41 -8.78 1.84 6.31
CA ILE A 41 -8.39 1.17 5.07
C ILE A 41 -8.47 2.22 3.98
N ILE A 42 -7.35 2.52 3.34
CA ILE A 42 -7.26 3.53 2.30
C ILE A 42 -6.97 2.83 0.98
N ARG A 43 -7.79 3.12 -0.02
CA ARG A 43 -7.48 2.78 -1.42
C ARG A 43 -6.66 3.94 -1.98
N GLU A 44 -5.40 3.70 -2.31
CA GLU A 44 -4.48 4.80 -2.67
C GLU A 44 -4.91 5.49 -3.97
N ARG A 45 -5.45 4.75 -4.96
CA ARG A 45 -5.90 5.28 -6.26
C ARG A 45 -6.77 6.55 -6.16
N ASP A 46 -7.78 6.54 -5.30
CA ASP A 46 -8.77 7.62 -5.18
C ASP A 46 -8.81 8.27 -3.79
N GLY A 47 -7.95 7.82 -2.86
CA GLY A 47 -7.95 8.27 -1.48
C GLY A 47 -9.24 7.93 -0.72
N GLU A 48 -10.08 7.03 -1.25
CA GLU A 48 -11.34 6.67 -0.62
C GLU A 48 -11.07 5.87 0.66
N PHE A 49 -11.64 6.34 1.77
CA PHE A 49 -11.68 5.59 3.01
C PHE A 49 -12.64 4.41 2.87
N VAL A 50 -12.10 3.21 2.76
CA VAL A 50 -12.84 1.94 2.83
C VAL A 50 -13.18 1.66 4.30
N MET A 51 -14.17 2.39 4.83
CA MET A 51 -14.49 2.32 6.25
C MET A 51 -15.06 0.96 6.67
N GLY A 52 -14.35 0.28 7.56
CA GLY A 52 -14.80 -0.87 8.34
C GLY A 52 -14.68 -2.24 7.63
N GLU A 53 -14.64 -3.30 8.45
CA GLU A 53 -14.45 -4.69 8.02
C GLU A 53 -15.47 -5.17 6.98
N LYS A 54 -16.68 -4.61 6.96
CA LYS A 54 -17.73 -5.02 6.01
C LYS A 54 -17.42 -4.61 4.56
N LYS A 55 -16.78 -3.45 4.35
CA LYS A 55 -16.44 -2.95 3.00
C LYS A 55 -15.11 -3.49 2.50
N PHE A 56 -14.25 -3.93 3.41
CA PHE A 56 -12.91 -4.42 3.08
C PHE A 56 -12.89 -5.59 2.08
N PRO A 57 -13.66 -6.69 2.25
CA PRO A 57 -13.67 -7.79 1.30
C PRO A 57 -14.06 -7.37 -0.13
N ALA A 58 -15.04 -6.46 -0.24
CA ALA A 58 -15.53 -5.97 -1.52
C ALA A 58 -14.50 -5.05 -2.20
N ALA A 59 -13.85 -4.17 -1.44
CA ALA A 59 -12.80 -3.30 -1.96
C ALA A 59 -11.60 -4.11 -2.48
N VAL A 60 -11.12 -5.09 -1.70
CA VAL A 60 -10.04 -6.00 -2.15
C VAL A 60 -10.45 -6.76 -3.40
N HIS A 61 -11.68 -7.27 -3.46
CA HIS A 61 -12.16 -7.97 -4.65
C HIS A 61 -12.19 -7.07 -5.88
N GLY A 62 -12.65 -5.82 -5.73
CA GLY A 62 -12.70 -4.85 -6.82
C GLY A 62 -11.31 -4.49 -7.35
N GLU A 63 -10.35 -4.20 -6.47
CA GLU A 63 -8.99 -3.85 -6.91
C GLU A 63 -8.24 -5.05 -7.51
N CYS A 64 -8.38 -6.26 -6.95
CA CYS A 64 -7.88 -7.48 -7.61
C CYS A 64 -8.50 -7.66 -9.00
N GLY A 65 -9.78 -7.32 -9.19
CA GLY A 65 -10.45 -7.40 -10.48
C GLY A 65 -9.85 -6.43 -11.51
N ARG A 66 -9.59 -5.18 -11.11
CA ARG A 66 -8.97 -4.16 -11.96
C ARG A 66 -7.54 -4.52 -12.35
N ALA A 67 -6.75 -5.04 -11.40
CA ALA A 67 -5.41 -5.54 -11.68
C ALA A 67 -5.43 -6.68 -12.73
N LEU A 68 -6.36 -7.63 -12.58
CA LEU A 68 -6.52 -8.71 -13.56
C LEU A 68 -6.93 -8.20 -14.95
N GLU A 69 -7.82 -7.21 -15.00
CA GLU A 69 -8.26 -6.61 -16.26
C GLU A 69 -7.10 -5.91 -16.98
N TYR A 70 -6.28 -5.15 -16.25
CA TYR A 70 -5.08 -4.54 -16.81
C TYR A 70 -4.10 -5.58 -17.36
N ILE A 71 -3.77 -6.60 -16.56
CA ILE A 71 -2.78 -7.61 -17.00
C ILE A 71 -3.30 -8.35 -18.24
N ARG A 72 -4.60 -8.67 -18.30
CA ARG A 72 -5.22 -9.26 -19.49
C ARG A 72 -5.20 -8.35 -20.70
N SER A 73 -5.31 -7.04 -20.51
CA SER A 73 -5.20 -6.07 -21.61
C SER A 73 -3.79 -6.00 -22.21
N MET A 74 -2.79 -6.48 -21.47
CA MET A 74 -1.39 -6.58 -21.90
C MET A 74 -1.04 -7.97 -22.46
N ASP A 75 -1.91 -8.97 -22.29
CA ASP A 75 -1.70 -10.30 -22.85
C ASP A 75 -1.82 -10.24 -24.39
N PRO A 76 -1.01 -11.03 -25.13
CA PRO A 76 -1.15 -11.14 -26.58
C PRO A 76 -2.55 -11.67 -26.93
N SER A 77 -3.17 -11.08 -27.95
CA SER A 77 -4.50 -11.50 -28.40
C SER A 77 -4.42 -12.85 -29.13
N ASP A 78 -5.21 -13.83 -28.71
CA ASP A 78 -5.35 -15.13 -29.39
C ASP A 78 -5.88 -15.02 -30.84
N GLU A 79 -6.31 -13.83 -31.27
CA GLU A 79 -6.82 -13.56 -32.63
C GLU A 79 -5.72 -13.40 -33.70
N ASP A 80 -4.43 -13.34 -33.35
CA ASP A 80 -3.34 -13.32 -34.33
C ASP A 80 -3.00 -14.71 -34.87
N GLY A 81 -4.03 -15.39 -35.37
CA GLY A 81 -3.89 -16.36 -36.43
C GLY A 81 -3.35 -15.68 -37.69
N LYS A 82 -2.02 -15.65 -37.86
CA LYS A 82 -1.34 -15.29 -39.12
C LYS A 82 -1.66 -13.89 -39.66
N MET A 83 -1.08 -12.85 -39.09
CA MET A 83 -0.65 -11.70 -39.88
C MET A 83 0.87 -11.62 -39.86
N ALA A 84 1.48 -12.02 -40.97
CA ALA A 84 2.88 -11.74 -41.23
C ALA A 84 3.06 -10.23 -41.37
N VAL A 85 3.45 -9.57 -40.28
CA VAL A 85 3.92 -8.17 -40.31
C VAL A 85 5.30 -8.18 -40.96
N ALA A 86 5.40 -7.60 -42.15
CA ALA A 86 6.61 -7.58 -42.97
C ALA A 86 7.74 -6.66 -42.44
N ASP A 87 7.65 -6.18 -41.19
CA ASP A 87 8.65 -5.36 -40.51
C ASP A 87 9.11 -5.95 -39.15
N GLY A 88 8.73 -7.20 -38.84
CA GLY A 88 9.38 -7.98 -37.77
C GLY A 88 9.28 -7.43 -36.33
N GLY A 89 8.28 -6.60 -36.01
CA GLY A 89 7.99 -6.16 -34.64
C GLY A 89 6.81 -6.92 -34.03
N ASP A 90 6.99 -7.48 -32.84
CA ASP A 90 5.92 -8.10 -32.05
C ASP A 90 4.92 -7.01 -31.58
N PRO A 91 3.59 -7.23 -31.62
CA PRO A 91 2.59 -6.22 -31.28
C PRO A 91 2.34 -6.05 -29.77
N TYR A 92 3.10 -6.70 -28.89
CA TYR A 92 2.93 -6.67 -27.43
C TYR A 92 4.24 -6.36 -26.70
N VAL A 93 4.11 -5.70 -25.54
CA VAL A 93 5.25 -5.25 -24.73
C VAL A 93 5.82 -6.44 -23.96
N THR A 94 7.10 -6.72 -24.19
CA THR A 94 7.88 -7.69 -23.41
C THR A 94 9.06 -7.00 -22.75
N ASN A 95 9.54 -7.56 -21.64
CA ASN A 95 10.75 -7.10 -20.98
C ASN A 95 12.02 -7.57 -21.72
N GLU A 96 13.21 -7.23 -21.18
CA GLU A 96 14.51 -7.59 -21.77
C GLU A 96 14.69 -9.12 -21.93
N ASP A 97 14.00 -9.91 -21.11
CA ASP A 97 14.01 -11.38 -21.14
C ASP A 97 12.97 -11.97 -22.12
N SER A 98 12.28 -11.12 -22.90
CA SER A 98 11.15 -11.48 -23.77
C SER A 98 9.95 -12.04 -23.01
N GLU A 99 9.79 -11.71 -21.73
CA GLU A 99 8.64 -12.09 -20.91
C GLU A 99 7.52 -11.04 -21.02
N THR A 100 6.28 -11.49 -21.11
CA THR A 100 5.08 -10.65 -20.90
C THR A 100 4.98 -10.22 -19.44
N LEU A 101 4.16 -9.19 -19.17
CA LEU A 101 3.88 -8.74 -17.79
C LEU A 101 3.42 -9.91 -16.90
N ARG A 102 2.57 -10.79 -17.44
CA ARG A 102 2.06 -11.97 -16.72
C ARG A 102 3.19 -12.93 -16.34
N GLU A 103 4.11 -13.18 -17.25
CA GLU A 103 5.26 -14.07 -17.02
C GLU A 103 6.26 -13.47 -16.03
N GLU A 104 6.55 -12.17 -16.13
CA GLU A 104 7.40 -11.47 -15.16
C GLU A 104 6.79 -11.56 -13.75
N LEU A 105 5.48 -11.30 -13.62
CA LEU A 105 4.76 -11.41 -12.35
C LEU A 105 4.80 -12.84 -11.80
N ALA A 106 4.54 -13.83 -12.64
CA ALA A 106 4.59 -15.25 -12.29
C ALA A 106 5.96 -15.64 -11.72
N ARG A 107 7.03 -15.26 -12.41
CA ARG A 107 8.41 -15.51 -12.00
C ARG A 107 8.77 -14.81 -10.69
N LYS A 108 8.47 -13.51 -10.55
CA LYS A 108 8.82 -12.71 -9.36
C LYS A 108 8.03 -13.11 -8.12
N LEU A 109 6.79 -13.57 -8.29
CA LEU A 109 5.88 -13.89 -7.19
C LEU A 109 5.75 -15.39 -6.91
N GLY A 110 6.34 -16.24 -7.75
CA GLY A 110 6.44 -17.69 -7.55
C GLY A 110 5.12 -18.43 -7.78
N PHE A 111 4.47 -18.17 -8.92
CA PHE A 111 3.30 -18.91 -9.39
C PHE A 111 3.41 -19.17 -10.90
N GLU A 112 2.58 -20.06 -11.47
CA GLU A 112 2.58 -20.32 -12.92
C GLU A 112 1.78 -19.24 -13.69
N PRO A 113 2.18 -18.78 -14.90
CA PRO A 113 1.49 -17.70 -15.61
C PRO A 113 -0.05 -17.85 -15.74
N GLY A 114 -0.52 -19.08 -15.96
CA GLY A 114 -1.95 -19.43 -16.03
C GLY A 114 -2.70 -19.42 -14.69
N GLU A 115 -1.99 -19.26 -13.57
CA GLU A 115 -2.55 -19.26 -12.22
C GLU A 115 -2.76 -17.85 -11.64
N LEU A 116 -2.42 -16.77 -12.36
CA LEU A 116 -2.56 -15.38 -11.87
C LEU A 116 -3.96 -15.10 -11.28
N GLU A 117 -5.00 -15.52 -11.98
CA GLU A 117 -6.38 -15.39 -11.54
C GLU A 117 -6.64 -16.08 -10.20
N ASN A 118 -6.15 -17.31 -10.07
CA ASN A 118 -6.27 -18.08 -8.83
C ASN A 118 -5.43 -17.46 -7.72
N TYR A 119 -4.22 -17.01 -8.04
CA TYR A 119 -3.34 -16.31 -7.12
C TYR A 119 -4.08 -15.14 -6.46
N LEU A 120 -4.64 -14.21 -7.25
CA LEU A 120 -5.32 -13.02 -6.71
C LEU A 120 -6.71 -13.27 -6.12
N ARG A 121 -7.42 -14.33 -6.53
CA ARG A 121 -8.81 -14.57 -6.09
C ARG A 121 -8.94 -15.52 -4.90
N VAL A 122 -7.97 -16.42 -4.69
CA VAL A 122 -8.03 -17.44 -3.63
C VAL A 122 -7.43 -16.92 -2.33
N GLY A 123 -8.14 -17.14 -1.23
CA GLY A 123 -7.72 -16.81 0.13
C GLY A 123 -8.66 -15.86 0.85
N THR A 124 -8.32 -15.53 2.10
CA THR A 124 -9.04 -14.51 2.88
C THR A 124 -8.86 -13.12 2.23
N PRO A 125 -9.75 -12.15 2.51
CA PRO A 125 -9.56 -10.77 2.08
C PRO A 125 -8.17 -10.21 2.41
N GLN A 126 -7.64 -10.53 3.60
CA GLN A 126 -6.30 -10.13 4.02
C GLN A 126 -5.21 -10.73 3.13
N ASN A 127 -5.28 -12.04 2.87
CA ASN A 127 -4.32 -12.73 2.01
C ASN A 127 -4.34 -12.20 0.58
N ARG A 128 -5.53 -11.93 0.02
CA ARG A 128 -5.68 -11.36 -1.33
C ARG A 128 -5.13 -9.95 -1.41
N ARG A 129 -5.33 -9.13 -0.37
CA ARG A 129 -4.73 -7.79 -0.25
C ARG A 129 -3.20 -7.86 -0.27
N GLU A 130 -2.60 -8.74 0.53
CA GLU A 130 -1.13 -8.92 0.56
C GLU A 130 -0.57 -9.40 -0.78
N LYS A 131 -1.31 -10.24 -1.50
CA LYS A 131 -0.95 -10.65 -2.87
C LYS A 131 -1.04 -9.49 -3.85
N LEU A 132 -2.10 -8.68 -3.77
CA LEU A 132 -2.25 -7.47 -4.57
C LEU A 132 -1.11 -6.47 -4.31
N GLU A 133 -0.75 -6.21 -3.05
CA GLU A 133 0.37 -5.33 -2.69
C GLU A 133 1.69 -5.80 -3.29
N ARG A 134 1.99 -7.10 -3.21
CA ARG A 134 3.20 -7.65 -3.82
C ARG A 134 3.20 -7.51 -5.34
N LEU A 135 2.07 -7.72 -5.98
CA LEU A 135 1.92 -7.53 -7.41
C LEU A 135 2.12 -6.07 -7.82
N VAL A 136 1.42 -5.14 -7.17
CA VAL A 136 1.56 -3.70 -7.39
C VAL A 136 3.03 -3.28 -7.25
N LYS A 137 3.71 -3.78 -6.21
CA LYS A 137 5.13 -3.51 -6.01
C LYS A 137 6.00 -4.02 -7.16
N VAL A 138 5.78 -5.24 -7.65
CA VAL A 138 6.56 -5.78 -8.79
C VAL A 138 6.35 -4.93 -10.04
N ILE A 139 5.13 -4.50 -10.34
CA ILE A 139 4.85 -3.63 -11.50
C ILE A 139 5.53 -2.27 -11.31
N ARG A 140 5.37 -1.65 -10.13
CA ARG A 140 5.96 -0.34 -9.81
C ARG A 140 7.49 -0.35 -9.86
N ASP A 141 8.10 -1.47 -9.47
CA ASP A 141 9.55 -1.68 -9.51
C ASP A 141 10.04 -2.17 -10.89
N SER A 142 9.15 -2.39 -11.87
CA SER A 142 9.52 -2.84 -13.21
C SER A 142 10.10 -1.69 -14.03
N GLU A 143 11.20 -1.95 -14.74
CA GLU A 143 11.80 -0.98 -15.66
C GLU A 143 11.09 -0.97 -17.03
N THR A 144 10.32 -2.02 -17.34
CA THR A 144 9.61 -2.18 -18.62
C THR A 144 8.13 -1.81 -18.51
N PHE A 145 7.45 -2.27 -17.47
CA PHE A 145 6.01 -2.15 -17.35
C PHE A 145 5.63 -0.97 -16.45
N GLU A 146 4.95 0.01 -17.02
CA GLU A 146 4.45 1.14 -16.24
C GLU A 146 3.27 0.75 -15.34
N MET A 147 3.23 1.33 -14.14
CA MET A 147 2.12 1.20 -13.21
C MET A 147 0.92 2.01 -13.74
N PRO A 148 -0.25 1.40 -13.99
CA PRO A 148 -1.41 2.13 -14.49
C PRO A 148 -2.16 2.84 -13.36
N ASP A 149 -2.91 3.89 -13.70
CA ASP A 149 -3.81 4.59 -12.77
C ASP A 149 -5.11 3.79 -12.46
N SER A 150 -5.28 2.61 -13.06
CA SER A 150 -6.54 1.86 -13.03
C SER A 150 -6.77 1.08 -11.73
N PHE A 151 -5.71 0.73 -11.01
CA PHE A 151 -5.73 0.07 -9.70
C PHE A 151 -4.53 0.49 -8.85
N ASP A 152 -4.61 0.28 -7.53
CA ASP A 152 -3.47 0.50 -6.64
C ASP A 152 -3.55 -0.42 -5.40
N GLU A 153 -2.59 -0.28 -4.49
CA GLU A 153 -2.57 -0.96 -3.21
C GLU A 153 -3.72 -0.51 -2.28
N ILE A 154 -4.08 -1.40 -1.34
CA ILE A 154 -5.02 -1.12 -0.26
C ILE A 154 -4.26 -1.13 1.06
N ARG A 155 -4.04 0.05 1.63
CA ARG A 155 -3.25 0.26 2.84
C ARG A 155 -4.11 0.14 4.09
N LEU A 156 -3.57 -0.53 5.10
CA LEU A 156 -4.11 -0.59 6.45
C LEU A 156 -3.35 0.40 7.33
N ILE A 157 -3.99 1.50 7.68
CA ILE A 157 -3.42 2.50 8.58
C ILE A 157 -3.97 2.25 9.99
N PRO A 158 -3.10 1.95 10.97
CA PRO A 158 -3.55 1.76 12.34
C PRO A 158 -4.16 3.05 12.85
N LYS A 159 -5.19 2.91 13.67
CA LYS A 159 -5.77 4.04 14.38
C LYS A 159 -4.76 4.64 15.34
N GLY A 160 -4.48 5.93 15.18
CA GLY A 160 -3.59 6.68 16.06
C GLY A 160 -4.26 7.05 17.37
N TYR A 161 -3.46 7.11 18.44
CA TYR A 161 -3.86 7.76 19.68
C TYR A 161 -4.06 9.26 19.47
N ARG A 162 -5.06 9.82 20.13
CA ARG A 162 -5.24 11.26 20.24
C ARG A 162 -4.74 11.72 21.59
N TYR A 163 -3.99 12.81 21.57
CA TYR A 163 -3.45 13.43 22.77
C TYR A 163 -4.24 14.69 23.07
N HIS A 164 -4.58 14.90 24.35
CA HIS A 164 -5.03 16.18 24.86
C HIS A 164 -4.23 16.53 26.10
N ARG A 165 -4.25 17.80 26.47
CA ARG A 165 -3.62 18.25 27.71
C ARG A 165 -4.31 17.59 28.90
N ALA A 166 -3.53 17.14 29.89
CA ALA A 166 -4.08 16.50 31.08
C ALA A 166 -4.81 17.51 31.98
N GLU A 167 -5.91 17.09 32.61
CA GLU A 167 -6.72 17.96 33.48
C GLU A 167 -5.94 18.45 34.71
N SER A 168 -4.98 17.66 35.19
CA SER A 168 -4.08 18.03 36.30
C SER A 168 -3.32 19.34 36.04
N VAL A 169 -3.02 19.64 34.78
CA VAL A 169 -2.32 20.85 34.35
C VAL A 169 -3.23 22.10 34.37
N LEU A 170 -4.56 21.92 34.38
CA LEU A 170 -5.52 23.02 34.48
C LEU A 170 -5.70 23.53 35.92
N SER A 171 -5.32 22.74 36.93
CA SER A 171 -5.48 23.06 38.36
C SER A 171 -4.48 24.12 38.87
N THR A 172 -3.49 24.50 38.06
CA THR A 172 -2.39 25.38 38.47
C THR A 172 -2.43 26.79 37.85
N ALA A 173 -3.56 27.20 37.26
CA ALA A 173 -3.77 28.53 36.69
C ALA A 173 -4.67 29.40 37.57
#